data_AF-A0A7W0NJG2-F1
#
_entry.id   AF-A0A7W0NJG2-F1
#
_cell.length_a   1.000
_cell.length_b   1.000
_cell.length_c   1.000
_cell.angle_alpha   90.00
_cell.angle_beta   90.00
_cell.angle_gamma   90.00
#
_symmetry.space_group_name_H-M   'P 1'
#
loop_
_entity.id
_entity.type
_entity.pdbx_description
1 polymer ?
#
loop_
_entity_poly.entity_id
_entity_poly.type
_entity_poly.pdbx_seq_one_letter_code
_entity_poly.pdbx_strand_id
1 'polypeptide(L)'
;MANALVERSLSITNRQREVVVLIAAGCSNEEVGARLGISPRTAKAHCDVLRQKLGVARRRQIPVAYRRLTGDDPLAQSLGSTSVEPGG
;
A
#
# COMPACT_ATOMS: atom_id res chain seq x y z
N MET A 1 19.62 -25.26 8.46
CA MET A 1 18.41 -25.26 7.59
C MET A 1 17.35 -24.35 8.21
N ALA A 2 17.43 -23.03 7.98
CA ALA A 2 16.39 -22.08 8.36
C ALA A 2 16.63 -20.83 7.53
N ASN A 3 15.88 -20.62 6.44
CA ASN A 3 15.30 -19.31 6.07
C ASN A 3 14.55 -19.26 4.73
N ALA A 4 13.99 -20.37 4.22
CA ALA A 4 13.23 -20.32 2.95
C ALA A 4 11.86 -19.60 3.06
N LEU A 5 11.51 -19.04 4.22
CA LEU A 5 10.25 -18.33 4.47
C LEU A 5 10.41 -16.80 4.45
N VAL A 6 11.64 -16.27 4.51
CA VAL A 6 11.91 -14.81 4.47
C VAL A 6 12.01 -14.27 3.03
N GLU A 7 12.22 -15.15 2.05
CA GLU A 7 12.37 -14.81 0.62
C GLU A 7 11.02 -14.64 -0.12
N ARG A 8 9.89 -14.59 0.59
CA ARG A 8 8.60 -14.13 0.03
C ARG A 8 8.35 -12.66 0.32
N SER A 9 9.43 -11.87 0.46
CA SER A 9 9.39 -10.43 0.24
C SER A 9 8.99 -10.17 -1.21
N LEU A 10 7.70 -10.30 -1.51
CA LEU A 10 7.08 -9.74 -2.71
C LEU A 10 7.59 -8.31 -2.78
N SER A 11 8.48 -8.03 -3.72
CA SER A 11 9.16 -6.74 -3.84
C SER A 11 8.11 -5.71 -4.23
N ILE A 12 7.42 -5.19 -3.24
CA ILE A 12 6.45 -4.11 -3.36
C ILE A 12 7.31 -2.86 -3.48
N THR A 13 7.31 -2.26 -4.65
CA THR A 13 8.07 -1.02 -4.86
C THR A 13 7.46 0.09 -4.01
N ASN A 14 8.24 1.14 -3.71
CA ASN A 14 7.72 2.30 -2.98
C ASN A 14 6.44 2.85 -3.63
N ARG A 15 6.37 2.86 -4.97
CA ARG A 15 5.18 3.29 -5.69
C ARG A 15 3.95 2.41 -5.44
N GLN A 16 4.16 1.10 -5.35
CA GLN A 16 3.09 0.17 -5.00
C GLN A 16 2.65 0.35 -3.55
N ARG A 17 3.57 0.64 -2.62
CA ARG A 17 3.23 0.99 -1.23
C ARG A 17 2.35 2.24 -1.17
N GLU A 18 2.70 3.30 -1.91
CA GLU A 18 1.87 4.52 -1.97
C GLU A 18 0.44 4.22 -2.46
N VAL A 19 0.30 3.39 -3.49
CA VAL A 19 -1.02 2.93 -3.96
C VAL A 19 -1.79 2.21 -2.85
N VAL A 20 -1.13 1.33 -2.09
CA VAL A 20 -1.74 0.62 -0.95
C VAL A 20 -2.20 1.61 0.13
N VAL A 21 -1.39 2.61 0.46
CA VAL A 21 -1.72 3.66 1.45
C VAL A 21 -2.98 4.42 1.04
N LEU A 22 -3.05 4.85 -0.22
CA LEU A 22 -4.20 5.58 -0.74
C LEU A 22 -5.47 4.72 -0.76
N ILE A 23 -5.35 3.43 -1.12
CA ILE A 23 -6.47 2.49 -1.04
C ILE A 23 -6.91 2.27 0.42
N ALA A 24 -5.95 2.20 1.35
CA ALA A 24 -6.21 2.07 2.77
C ALA A 24 -6.93 3.30 3.34
N ALA A 25 -6.59 4.49 2.83
CA ALA A 25 -7.27 5.75 3.15
C ALA A 25 -8.67 5.87 2.53
N GLY A 26 -9.09 4.91 1.70
CA GLY A 26 -10.42 4.90 1.06
C GLY A 26 -10.49 5.62 -0.28
N CYS A 27 -9.36 6.05 -0.85
CA CYS A 27 -9.33 6.75 -2.13
C CYS A 27 -9.81 5.87 -3.30
N SER A 28 -10.50 6.51 -4.25
CA SER A 28 -10.91 5.94 -5.52
C SER A 28 -9.75 5.89 -6.51
N ASN A 29 -9.86 5.08 -7.58
CA ASN A 29 -8.78 4.97 -8.58
C ASN A 29 -8.44 6.31 -9.24
N GLU A 30 -9.43 7.21 -9.34
CA GLU A 30 -9.27 8.58 -9.83
C GLU A 30 -8.45 9.43 -8.86
N GLU A 31 -8.77 9.38 -7.57
CA GLU A 31 -8.02 10.09 -6.52
C GLU A 31 -6.60 9.53 -6.36
N VAL A 32 -6.45 8.20 -6.44
CA VAL A 32 -5.14 7.53 -6.47
C VAL A 32 -4.33 8.01 -7.66
N GLY A 33 -4.96 8.09 -8.84
CA GLY A 33 -4.34 8.63 -10.04
C GLY A 33 -3.89 10.07 -9.87
N ALA A 34 -4.80 10.94 -9.39
CA ALA A 34 -4.52 12.35 -9.16
C ALA A 34 -3.38 12.57 -8.16
N ARG A 35 -3.37 11.85 -7.03
CA ARG A 35 -2.31 11.98 -6.01
C ARG A 35 -0.96 11.44 -6.47
N LEU A 36 -0.97 10.41 -7.31
CA LEU A 36 0.25 9.83 -7.89
C LEU A 36 0.63 10.46 -9.24
N GLY A 37 -0.07 11.48 -9.73
CA GLY A 37 0.19 12.07 -11.04
C GLY A 37 0.12 11.06 -12.20
N ILE A 38 -0.71 10.02 -12.08
CA ILE A 38 -0.92 9.00 -13.11
C ILE A 38 -2.39 8.94 -13.53
N SER A 39 -2.67 8.43 -14.72
CA SER A 39 -4.05 8.25 -15.18
C SER A 39 -4.81 7.23 -14.30
N PRO A 40 -6.14 7.40 -14.12
CA PRO A 40 -6.97 6.47 -13.34
C PRO A 40 -6.92 5.04 -13.90
N ARG A 41 -6.72 4.89 -15.22
CA ARG A 41 -6.49 3.61 -15.88
C ARG A 41 -5.20 2.94 -15.38
N THR A 42 -4.13 3.70 -15.22
CA THR A 42 -2.83 3.22 -14.70
C THR A 42 -2.94 2.87 -13.22
N ALA A 43 -3.65 3.68 -12.43
CA ALA A 43 -3.97 3.37 -11.04
C ALA A 43 -4.72 2.03 -10.90
N LYS A 44 -5.71 1.78 -11.76
CA LYS A 44 -6.41 0.49 -11.83
C LYS A 44 -5.47 -0.67 -12.17
N ALA A 45 -4.56 -0.49 -13.13
CA ALA A 45 -3.56 -1.51 -13.45
C ALA A 45 -2.66 -1.84 -12.25
N HIS A 46 -2.21 -0.83 -11.51
CA HIS A 46 -1.44 -1.04 -10.27
C HIS A 46 -2.24 -1.80 -9.21
N CYS A 47 -3.54 -1.49 -9.03
CA CYS A 47 -4.42 -2.22 -8.12
C CYS A 47 -4.55 -3.70 -8.52
N ASP A 48 -4.61 -3.99 -9.82
CA ASP A 48 -4.75 -5.36 -10.31
C ASP A 48 -3.48 -6.18 -10.10
N VAL A 49 -2.31 -5.59 -10.39
CA VAL A 49 -1.01 -6.20 -10.07
C VAL A 49 -0.86 -6.43 -8.57
N LEU A 50 -1.28 -5.48 -7.73
CA LEU A 50 -1.30 -5.64 -6.27
C LEU A 50 -2.23 -6.78 -5.84
N ARG A 51 -3.43 -6.89 -6.42
CA ARG A 51 -4.35 -8.01 -6.15
C ARG A 51 -3.74 -9.35 -6.50
N GLN A 52 -3.08 -9.43 -7.65
CA GLN A 52 -2.44 -10.67 -8.11
C GLN A 52 -1.25 -11.04 -7.21
N LYS A 53 -0.40 -10.07 -6.85
CA LYS A 53 0.74 -10.29 -5.94
C LYS A 53 0.29 -10.70 -4.53
N LEU A 54 -0.72 -10.03 -3.99
CA LEU A 54 -1.22 -10.24 -2.63
C LEU A 54 -2.24 -11.39 -2.54
N GLY A 55 -2.68 -11.94 -3.68
CA GLY A 55 -3.68 -13.01 -3.74
C GLY A 55 -5.08 -12.60 -3.27
N VAL A 56 -5.47 -11.33 -3.44
CA VAL A 56 -6.76 -10.82 -2.93
C VAL A 56 -7.80 -10.58 -4.02
N ALA A 57 -9.04 -11.00 -3.74
CA ALA A 57 -10.14 -10.85 -4.68
C ALA A 57 -10.66 -9.41 -4.76
N ARG A 58 -10.57 -8.63 -3.67
CA ARG A 58 -11.16 -7.28 -3.59
C ARG A 58 -10.11 -6.21 -3.30
N ARG A 59 -10.24 -5.03 -3.91
CA ARG A 59 -9.32 -3.90 -3.67
C ARG A 59 -9.25 -3.49 -2.19
N ARG A 60 -10.37 -3.54 -1.48
CA ARG A 60 -10.43 -3.23 -0.04
C ARG A 60 -9.64 -4.20 0.84
N GLN A 61 -9.30 -5.39 0.32
CA GLN A 61 -8.48 -6.37 1.01
C GLN A 61 -6.98 -6.14 0.79
N ILE A 62 -6.60 -5.30 -0.18
CA ILE A 62 -5.18 -4.99 -0.49
C ILE A 62 -4.44 -4.48 0.75
N PRO A 63 -4.93 -3.47 1.52
CA PRO A 63 -4.22 -2.98 2.70
C PRO A 63 -4.06 -4.04 3.78
N VAL A 64 -5.10 -4.85 4.00
CA VAL A 64 -5.10 -5.92 5.00
C VAL A 64 -4.12 -7.02 4.63
N ALA A 65 -4.09 -7.43 3.36
CA ALA A 65 -3.13 -8.42 2.88
C ALA A 65 -1.71 -7.88 2.89
N TYR A 66 -1.50 -6.61 2.54
CA TYR A 66 -0.20 -5.95 2.63
C TYR A 66 0.33 -5.96 4.07
N ARG A 67 -0.49 -5.56 5.05
CA ARG A 67 -0.11 -5.58 6.47
C ARG A 67 0.25 -7.01 6.93
N ARG A 68 -0.52 -8.02 6.51
CA ARG A 68 -0.26 -9.43 6.86
C ARG A 68 1.02 -9.98 6.26
N LEU A 69 1.37 -9.56 5.04
CA LEU A 69 2.56 -10.05 4.33
C LEU A 69 3.83 -9.31 4.72
N THR A 70 3.75 -8.01 4.98
CA THR A 70 4.92 -7.15 5.20
C THR A 70 5.15 -6.84 6.68
N GLY A 71 4.14 -7.00 7.54
CA GLY A 71 4.14 -6.51 8.92
C GLY A 71 4.02 -4.98 9.03
N ASP A 72 4.23 -4.26 7.94
CA ASP A 72 4.13 -2.80 7.84
C ASP A 72 2.68 -2.35 7.73
N ASP A 73 2.31 -1.34 8.53
CA ASP A 73 1.01 -0.72 8.42
C ASP A 73 1.05 0.46 7.43
N PRO A 74 0.33 0.39 6.30
CA PRO A 74 0.38 1.45 5.30
C PRO A 74 -0.26 2.76 5.79
N LEU A 75 -1.11 2.74 6.82
CA LEU A 75 -1.70 3.95 7.39
C LEU A 75 -0.80 4.61 8.44
N ALA A 76 0.05 3.85 9.13
CA ALA A 76 0.99 4.36 10.12
C ALA A 76 1.98 5.38 9.52
N GLN A 77 2.41 5.21 8.27
CA GLN A 77 3.32 6.16 7.61
C GLN A 77 2.69 7.54 7.34
N SER A 78 1.35 7.66 7.28
CA SER A 78 0.69 8.96 7.11
C SER A 78 0.39 9.68 8.43
N LEU A 79 0.41 8.97 9.57
CA LEU A 79 0.17 9.54 10.91
C LEU A 79 1.45 10.04 11.58
N GLY A 80 2.62 9.81 10.98
CA GLY A 80 3.93 10.26 11.49
C GLY A 80 4.24 11.75 11.29
N SER A 81 3.38 12.51 10.61
CA SER A 81 3.53 13.96 10.39
C SER A 81 2.50 14.78 11.17
N THR A 82 2.34 14.47 12.44
CA THR A 82 1.93 15.44 13.46
C THR A 82 2.91 15.25 14.62
N SER A 83 4.16 15.64 14.38
CA SER A 83 5.07 15.97 15.47
C SER A 83 4.45 17.17 16.18
N VAL A 84 3.66 16.83 17.18
CA VAL A 84 3.41 17.65 18.36
C VAL A 84 4.78 18.17 18.80
N GLU A 85 4.93 19.48 18.89
CA GLU A 85 5.93 20.08 19.76
C GLU A 85 5.29 20.22 21.14
N PRO A 86 5.77 19.50 22.17
CA PRO A 86 5.61 19.93 23.54
C PRO A 86 6.98 20.41 24.04
N GLY A 87 7.19 21.71 24.17
CA GLY A 87 8.35 22.22 24.90
C GLY A 87 8.67 23.70 24.67
N GLY A 88 8.31 24.53 25.65
CA GLY A 88 8.77 25.91 25.78
C GLY A 88 7.78 26.78 26.53
#